data_AF-A0A0L0UID2-F1
#
_entry.id   AF-A0A0L0UID2-F1
#
_cell.length_a   1.000
_cell.length_b   1.000
_cell.length_c   1.000
_cell.angle_alpha   90.00
_cell.angle_beta   90.00
_cell.angle_gamma   90.00
#
_symmetry.space_group_name_H-M   'P 1'
#
loop_
_entity.id
_entity.type
_entity.pdbx_description
1 polymer ?
#
loop_
_entity_poly.entity_id
_entity_poly.type
_entity_poly.pdbx_seq_one_letter_code
_entity_poly.pdbx_strand_id
1 'polypeptide(L)'
;MLPSYKEREVHAKDALDVYIEHRLLMETRTRNPMEQHDQRNAFPPELMKRFEVGFKPPSTEKAHSIREIKAEHIGKLVTVRGIVTRSTEVKPMMVVATYTCDRCGAETYQPVNSMTFTPITDCPSDDCRVNKAGGRLYLQTRGSKFVKFQE
;
A
#
# COMPACT_ATOMS: atom_id res chain seq x y z
N MET A 1 3.73 17.85 -8.01
CA MET A 1 4.86 16.88 -8.04
C MET A 1 5.60 16.98 -6.73
N LEU A 2 5.93 15.86 -6.08
CA LEU A 2 6.83 15.90 -4.93
C LEU A 2 8.20 16.39 -5.42
N PRO A 3 8.91 17.25 -4.67
CA PRO A 3 10.24 17.69 -5.05
C PRO A 3 11.15 16.48 -5.24
N SER A 4 11.82 16.39 -6.38
CA SER A 4 12.80 15.33 -6.68
C SER A 4 14.17 15.59 -6.05
N TYR A 5 14.34 16.75 -5.42
CA TYR A 5 15.59 17.15 -4.77
C TYR A 5 15.89 16.25 -3.57
N LYS A 6 17.07 15.63 -3.61
CA LYS A 6 17.61 14.79 -2.53
C LYS A 6 18.94 15.39 -2.10
N GLU A 7 19.08 15.76 -0.82
CA GLU A 7 20.37 16.23 -0.27
C GLU A 7 21.36 15.08 -0.05
N ARG A 8 20.86 13.85 0.10
CA ARG A 8 21.66 12.65 0.32
C ARG A 8 21.02 11.44 -0.35
N GLU A 9 21.85 10.49 -0.78
CA GLU A 9 21.36 9.20 -1.26
C GLU A 9 20.57 8.47 -0.15
N VAL A 10 19.38 8.00 -0.52
CA VAL A 10 18.49 7.28 0.39
C VAL A 10 18.93 5.82 0.38
N HIS A 11 19.69 5.41 1.39
CA HIS A 11 20.01 4.00 1.57
C HIS A 11 18.76 3.21 2.00
N ALA A 12 18.63 2.00 1.48
CA ALA A 12 17.59 1.06 1.88
C ALA A 12 17.71 0.74 3.38
N LYS A 13 16.63 0.99 4.13
CA LYS A 13 16.57 0.74 5.58
C LYS A 13 15.91 -0.59 5.91
N ASP A 14 15.00 -1.05 5.04
CA ASP A 14 14.22 -2.27 5.23
C ASP A 14 14.14 -3.08 3.93
N ALA A 15 13.55 -4.28 4.02
CA ALA A 15 13.34 -5.12 2.84
C ALA A 15 12.45 -4.44 1.79
N LEU A 16 11.43 -3.68 2.21
CA LEU A 16 10.51 -3.02 1.31
C LEU A 16 11.22 -1.97 0.44
N ASP A 17 12.21 -1.27 0.98
CA ASP A 17 13.09 -0.36 0.24
C ASP A 17 13.86 -1.07 -0.86
N VAL A 18 14.45 -2.22 -0.54
CA VAL A 18 15.18 -3.03 -1.50
C VAL A 18 14.23 -3.49 -2.62
N TYR A 19 12.99 -3.88 -2.27
CA TYR A 19 11.97 -4.22 -3.26
C TYR A 19 11.57 -3.02 -4.13
N ILE A 20 11.40 -1.83 -3.54
CA ILE A 20 11.07 -0.61 -4.29
C ILE A 20 12.21 -0.23 -5.25
N GLU A 21 13.45 -0.27 -4.77
CA GLU A 21 14.64 0.01 -5.59
C GLU A 21 14.76 -0.99 -6.74
N HIS A 22 14.62 -2.29 -6.47
CA HIS A 22 14.67 -3.33 -7.49
C HIS A 22 13.56 -3.17 -8.53
N ARG A 23 12.33 -2.80 -8.11
CA ARG A 23 11.20 -2.52 -9.00
C ARG A 23 11.46 -1.32 -9.91
N LEU A 24 11.99 -0.22 -9.35
CA LEU A 24 12.36 0.97 -10.12
C LEU A 24 13.48 0.68 -11.13
N LEU A 25 14.48 -0.12 -10.75
CA LEU A 25 15.55 -0.57 -11.63
C LEU A 25 15.03 -1.46 -12.77
N MET A 26 14.15 -2.42 -12.45
CA MET A 26 13.48 -3.28 -13.43
C MET A 26 12.66 -2.44 -14.42
N GLU A 27 11.81 -1.53 -13.92
CA GLU A 27 11.00 -0.66 -14.77
C GLU A 27 11.85 0.19 -15.71
N THR A 28 12.97 0.74 -15.22
CA THR A 28 13.90 1.54 -16.05
C THR A 28 14.56 0.71 -17.15
N ARG A 29 14.91 -0.55 -16.88
CA ARG A 29 15.54 -1.46 -17.85
C ARG A 29 14.56 -1.99 -18.89
N THR A 30 13.33 -2.30 -18.48
CA THR A 30 12.28 -2.83 -19.36
C THR A 30 11.58 -1.74 -20.16
N ARG A 31 11.87 -0.46 -19.89
CA ARG A 31 11.31 0.68 -20.62
C ARG A 31 11.91 0.79 -22.02
N ASN A 32 11.51 -0.11 -22.92
CA ASN A 32 11.61 0.12 -24.35
C ASN A 32 10.59 1.21 -24.75
N PRO A 33 11.00 2.29 -25.42
CA PRO A 33 10.08 3.35 -25.84
C PRO A 33 8.97 2.89 -26.80
N MET A 34 9.10 1.69 -27.38
CA MET A 34 8.21 1.14 -28.40
C MET A 34 7.18 0.13 -27.87
N GLU A 35 7.30 -0.37 -26.63
CA GLU A 35 6.35 -1.35 -26.07
C GLU A 35 5.24 -0.64 -25.30
N GLN A 36 3.97 -0.98 -25.63
CA GLN A 36 2.80 -0.41 -24.97
C GLN A 36 2.80 -0.82 -23.49
N HIS A 37 2.86 0.18 -22.61
CA HIS A 37 2.78 -0.01 -21.16
C HIS A 37 1.37 -0.49 -20.78
N ASP A 38 1.24 -1.75 -20.38
CA ASP A 38 -0.02 -2.25 -19.83
C ASP A 38 -0.23 -1.61 -18.45
N GLN A 39 -1.20 -0.70 -18.34
CA GLN A 39 -1.53 0.02 -17.09
C GLN A 39 -1.80 -0.93 -15.90
N ARG A 40 -2.14 -2.18 -16.19
CA ARG A 40 -2.37 -3.24 -15.20
C ARG A 40 -1.11 -3.62 -14.42
N ASN A 41 0.07 -3.35 -14.99
CA ASN A 41 1.37 -3.63 -14.37
C ASN A 41 1.99 -2.39 -13.70
N ALA A 42 1.30 -1.25 -13.69
CA ALA A 42 1.78 -0.07 -13.00
C ALA A 42 1.80 -0.30 -11.48
N PHE A 43 2.89 0.11 -10.82
CA PHE A 43 2.99 -0.01 -9.37
C PHE A 43 1.97 0.92 -8.69
N PRO A 44 1.12 0.41 -7.78
CA PRO A 44 0.18 1.26 -7.08
C PRO A 44 0.92 2.29 -6.21
N PRO A 45 0.49 3.56 -6.19
CA PRO A 45 1.17 4.61 -5.43
C PRO A 45 1.18 4.31 -3.92
N GLU A 46 0.21 3.55 -3.42
CA GLU A 46 0.15 3.07 -2.04
C GLU A 46 1.35 2.20 -1.70
N LEU A 47 1.88 1.42 -2.65
CA LEU A 47 3.02 0.52 -2.45
C LEU A 47 4.35 1.29 -2.41
N MET A 48 4.48 2.36 -3.20
CA MET A 48 5.70 3.16 -3.28
C MET A 48 5.79 4.25 -2.21
N LYS A 49 4.68 4.62 -1.58
CA LYS A 49 4.62 5.69 -0.58
C LYS A 49 5.24 5.24 0.75
N ARG A 50 6.28 5.94 1.23
CA ARG A 50 6.92 5.71 2.55
C ARG A 50 6.61 6.74 3.63
N PHE A 51 5.72 7.68 3.34
CA PHE A 51 5.33 8.72 4.28
C PHE A 51 3.82 8.69 4.52
N GLU A 52 3.44 9.15 5.69
CA GLU A 52 2.05 9.38 6.08
C GLU A 52 1.86 10.87 6.35
N VAL A 53 0.66 11.37 6.08
CA VAL A 53 0.32 12.77 6.32
C VAL A 53 -0.81 12.78 7.34
N GLY A 54 -0.55 13.39 8.49
CA GLY A 54 -1.55 13.62 9.53
C GLY A 54 -2.00 15.07 9.53
N PHE A 55 -3.27 15.30 9.87
CA PHE A 55 -3.81 16.63 10.11
C PHE A 55 -3.81 16.91 11.61
N LYS A 56 -3.32 18.09 11.98
CA LYS A 56 -3.42 18.60 13.35
C LYS A 56 -4.50 19.69 13.38
N PRO A 57 -5.51 19.58 14.26
CA PRO A 57 -6.51 20.63 14.42
C PRO A 57 -5.86 21.92 14.93
N PRO A 58 -6.38 23.10 14.58
CA PRO A 58 -5.90 24.37 15.10
C PRO A 58 -6.12 24.44 16.62
N SER A 59 -5.23 25.12 17.34
CA SER A 59 -5.29 25.23 18.81
C SER A 59 -6.56 25.92 19.34
N THR A 60 -7.31 26.59 18.48
CA THR A 60 -8.58 27.25 18.79
C THR A 60 -9.76 26.27 18.84
N GLU A 61 -9.62 25.08 18.28
CA GLU A 61 -10.69 24.08 18.24
C GLU A 61 -10.83 23.39 19.61
N LYS A 62 -12.02 23.46 20.18
CA LYS A 62 -12.31 22.85 21.48
C LYS A 62 -12.59 21.36 21.31
N ALA A 63 -12.04 20.54 22.22
CA ALA A 63 -12.35 19.12 22.26
C ALA A 63 -13.82 18.89 22.68
N HIS A 64 -14.53 18.10 21.89
CA HIS A 64 -15.89 17.67 22.16
C HIS A 64 -15.95 16.53 23.18
N SER A 65 -17.07 16.46 23.92
CA SER A 65 -17.37 15.27 24.73
C SER A 65 -17.99 14.18 23.85
N ILE A 66 -17.79 12.90 24.19
CA ILE A 66 -18.31 11.76 23.40
C ILE A 66 -19.84 11.85 23.20
N ARG A 67 -20.57 12.42 24.17
CA ARG A 67 -22.04 12.57 24.12
C ARG A 67 -22.52 13.64 23.14
N GLU A 68 -21.65 14.58 22.76
CA GLU A 68 -21.97 15.65 21.80
C GLU A 68 -21.81 15.22 20.34
N ILE A 69 -21.17 14.07 20.09
CA ILE A 69 -20.93 13.57 18.72
C ILE A 69 -22.24 13.02 18.15
N LYS A 70 -22.81 13.77 17.21
CA LYS A 70 -24.03 13.43 16.46
C LYS A 70 -23.75 13.17 14.97
N ALA A 71 -24.76 12.74 14.24
CA ALA A 71 -24.69 12.46 12.80
C ALA A 71 -24.12 13.61 11.94
N GLU A 72 -24.26 14.86 12.39
CA GLU A 72 -23.70 16.06 11.74
C GLU A 72 -22.15 16.09 11.69
N HIS A 73 -21.48 15.22 12.46
CA HIS A 73 -20.03 15.10 12.54
C HIS A 73 -19.46 13.98 11.65
N ILE A 74 -20.31 13.18 10.99
CA ILE A 74 -19.84 12.10 10.10
C ILE A 74 -19.05 12.69 8.93
N GLY A 75 -17.84 12.17 8.71
CA GLY A 75 -16.93 12.63 7.65
C GLY A 75 -16.16 13.91 7.95
N LYS A 76 -16.25 14.47 9.17
CA LYS A 76 -15.48 15.65 9.60
C LYS A 76 -14.34 15.25 10.54
N LEU A 77 -13.28 16.06 10.56
CA LEU A 77 -12.23 15.97 11.57
C LEU A 77 -12.76 16.57 12.88
N VAL A 78 -12.83 15.78 13.94
CA VAL A 78 -13.34 16.20 15.26
C VAL A 78 -12.35 15.78 16.34
N THR A 79 -12.07 16.68 17.27
CA THR A 79 -11.24 16.38 18.44
C THR A 79 -12.10 15.95 19.62
N VAL A 80 -11.81 14.81 20.23
CA VAL A 80 -12.60 14.24 21.34
C VAL A 80 -11.71 14.04 22.57
N ARG A 81 -12.23 14.32 23.76
CA ARG A 81 -11.54 14.06 25.04
C ARG A 81 -12.19 12.89 25.78
N GLY A 82 -11.38 11.91 26.19
CA GLY A 82 -11.83 10.73 26.93
C GLY A 82 -10.69 10.00 27.66
N ILE A 83 -11.03 8.91 28.33
CA ILE A 83 -10.07 8.01 29.00
C ILE A 83 -9.98 6.72 28.18
N VAL A 84 -8.76 6.29 27.86
CA VAL A 84 -8.51 5.01 27.17
C VAL A 84 -8.67 3.86 28.17
N THR A 85 -9.63 2.97 27.94
CA THR A 85 -9.96 1.86 28.86
C THR A 85 -9.35 0.52 28.46
N ARG A 86 -9.15 0.31 27.15
CA ARG A 86 -8.57 -0.90 26.57
C ARG A 86 -7.72 -0.51 25.38
N SER A 87 -6.59 -1.17 25.22
CA SER A 87 -5.74 -1.06 24.04
C SER A 87 -5.26 -2.45 23.66
N THR A 88 -5.35 -2.79 22.38
CA THR A 88 -4.83 -4.08 21.89
C THR A 88 -3.32 -4.01 21.66
N GLU A 89 -2.68 -5.15 21.47
CA GLU A 89 -1.32 -5.18 20.93
C GLU A 89 -1.31 -4.67 19.47
N VAL A 90 -0.17 -4.11 19.07
CA VAL A 90 0.03 -3.64 17.68
C VAL A 90 0.18 -4.84 16.76
N LYS A 91 -0.65 -4.90 15.73
CA LYS A 91 -0.63 -5.95 14.70
C LYS A 91 -0.34 -5.34 13.32
N PRO A 92 0.35 -6.05 12.42
CA PRO A 92 0.55 -5.59 11.05
C PRO A 92 -0.74 -5.75 10.25
N MET A 93 -1.25 -4.65 9.67
CA MET A 93 -2.38 -4.66 8.74
C MET A 93 -1.86 -4.53 7.31
N MET A 94 -2.32 -5.40 6.42
CA MET A 94 -1.93 -5.37 5.01
C MET A 94 -2.68 -4.27 4.26
N VAL A 95 -1.94 -3.46 3.48
CA VAL A 95 -2.50 -2.41 2.61
C VAL A 95 -2.37 -2.76 1.14
N VAL A 96 -1.27 -3.43 0.77
CA VAL A 96 -1.07 -3.93 -0.60
C VAL A 96 -0.54 -5.35 -0.52
N ALA A 97 -1.29 -6.29 -1.10
CA ALA A 97 -0.86 -7.66 -1.31
C ALA A 97 -0.11 -7.77 -2.63
N THR A 98 1.13 -8.27 -2.60
CA THR A 98 1.89 -8.61 -3.80
C THR A 98 1.88 -10.12 -3.99
N TYR A 99 1.51 -10.55 -5.19
CA TYR A 99 1.54 -11.95 -5.60
C TYR A 99 2.59 -12.17 -6.67
N THR A 100 3.27 -13.31 -6.64
CA THR A 100 4.19 -13.74 -7.69
C THR A 100 3.66 -15.00 -8.35
N CYS A 101 3.66 -15.00 -9.69
CA CYS A 101 3.31 -16.18 -10.48
C CYS A 101 4.46 -17.19 -10.53
N ASP A 102 4.18 -18.47 -10.31
CA ASP A 102 5.16 -19.55 -10.39
C ASP A 102 5.62 -19.88 -11.82
N ARG A 103 4.84 -19.53 -12.84
CA ARG A 103 5.16 -19.83 -14.25
C ARG A 103 5.82 -18.67 -14.99
N CYS A 104 5.20 -17.49 -14.99
CA CYS A 104 5.75 -16.33 -15.72
C CYS A 104 6.62 -15.41 -14.84
N GLY A 105 6.65 -15.62 -13.51
CA GLY A 105 7.40 -14.76 -12.60
C GLY A 105 6.84 -13.33 -12.44
N ALA A 106 5.73 -13.00 -13.11
CA ALA A 106 5.13 -11.67 -13.01
C ALA A 106 4.60 -11.38 -11.60
N GLU A 107 4.78 -10.14 -11.16
CA GLU A 107 4.21 -9.63 -9.90
C GLU A 107 2.84 -8.99 -10.17
N THR A 108 1.84 -9.32 -9.34
CA THR A 108 0.50 -8.73 -9.37
C THR A 108 0.22 -8.03 -8.05
N TYR A 109 -0.42 -6.87 -8.08
CA TYR A 109 -0.69 -6.04 -6.91
C TYR A 109 -2.19 -5.91 -6.64
N GLN A 110 -2.60 -6.19 -5.41
CA GLN A 110 -3.98 -6.01 -4.96
C GLN A 110 -4.00 -5.04 -3.77
N PRO A 111 -4.55 -3.83 -3.95
CA PRO A 111 -4.85 -2.93 -2.83
C PRO A 111 -5.92 -3.54 -1.91
N VAL A 112 -5.68 -3.48 -0.60
CA VAL A 112 -6.56 -4.01 0.44
C VAL A 112 -7.07 -2.83 1.27
N ASN A 113 -8.36 -2.53 1.14
CA ASN A 113 -9.01 -1.40 1.82
C ASN A 113 -9.85 -1.84 3.04
N SER A 114 -10.10 -3.14 3.19
CA SER A 114 -10.98 -3.72 4.20
C SER A 114 -10.24 -4.71 5.10
N MET A 115 -10.78 -4.98 6.29
CA MET A 115 -10.23 -5.98 7.23
C MET A 115 -10.21 -7.40 6.64
N THR A 116 -11.12 -7.69 5.73
CA THR A 116 -11.23 -8.97 5.02
C THR A 116 -11.15 -8.73 3.53
N PHE A 117 -10.35 -9.52 2.82
CA PHE A 117 -10.25 -9.47 1.36
C PHE A 117 -10.06 -10.89 0.79
N THR A 118 -10.42 -11.07 -0.48
CA THR A 118 -10.25 -12.34 -1.19
C THR A 118 -8.96 -12.31 -2.00
N PRO A 119 -8.02 -13.24 -1.78
CA PRO A 119 -6.78 -13.31 -2.54
C PRO A 119 -7.01 -13.61 -4.03
N ILE A 120 -6.15 -13.07 -4.89
CA ILE A 120 -6.16 -13.40 -6.32
C ILE A 120 -5.37 -14.69 -6.52
N THR A 121 -5.99 -15.69 -7.15
CA THR A 121 -5.37 -17.01 -7.41
C THR A 121 -4.82 -17.14 -8.82
N ASP A 122 -5.50 -16.52 -9.79
CA ASP A 122 -5.18 -16.65 -11.21
C ASP A 122 -4.32 -15.48 -11.69
N CYS A 123 -3.25 -15.79 -12.42
CA CYS A 123 -2.34 -14.77 -12.93
C CYS A 123 -3.00 -13.93 -14.05
N PRO A 124 -3.13 -12.60 -13.90
CA PRO A 124 -3.71 -11.73 -14.93
C PRO A 124 -2.73 -11.37 -16.06
N SER A 125 -1.46 -11.82 -15.97
CA SER A 125 -0.41 -11.52 -16.95
C SER A 125 -0.70 -12.12 -18.32
N ASP A 126 -0.39 -11.36 -19.37
CA ASP A 126 -0.56 -11.77 -20.76
C ASP A 126 0.21 -13.04 -21.11
N ASP A 127 1.40 -13.24 -20.54
CA ASP A 127 2.20 -14.45 -20.74
C ASP A 127 1.45 -15.70 -20.28
N CYS A 128 0.75 -15.63 -19.15
CA CYS A 128 -0.03 -16.76 -18.63
C CYS A 128 -1.38 -16.90 -19.34
N ARG A 129 -1.99 -15.78 -19.77
CA ARG A 129 -3.28 -15.75 -20.47
C ARG A 129 -3.17 -16.29 -21.90
N VAL A 130 -2.16 -15.86 -22.66
CA VAL A 130 -1.95 -16.27 -24.06
C VAL A 130 -1.49 -17.72 -24.14
N ASN A 131 -0.56 -18.11 -23.28
CA ASN A 131 -0.04 -19.49 -23.28
C ASN A 131 -0.98 -20.49 -22.58
N LYS A 132 -2.13 -20.04 -22.04
CA LYS A 132 -3.06 -20.84 -21.22
C LYS A 132 -2.36 -21.67 -20.15
N ALA A 133 -1.26 -21.13 -19.61
CA ALA A 133 -0.38 -21.87 -18.71
C ALA A 133 -1.03 -22.09 -17.33
N GLY A 134 -2.02 -21.26 -16.96
CA GLY A 134 -2.71 -21.36 -15.66
C GLY A 134 -1.72 -21.25 -14.50
N GLY A 135 -0.88 -20.21 -14.51
CA GLY A 135 0.08 -19.97 -13.44
C GLY A 135 -0.63 -19.64 -12.12
N ARG A 136 -0.15 -20.23 -11.03
CA ARG A 136 -0.72 -20.03 -9.70
C ARG A 136 -0.01 -18.86 -9.02
N LEU A 137 -0.81 -17.97 -8.45
CA LEU A 137 -0.30 -16.84 -7.69
C LEU A 137 0.00 -17.23 -6.24
N TYR A 138 1.19 -16.85 -5.77
CA TYR A 138 1.60 -16.99 -4.36
C TYR A 138 1.83 -15.62 -3.73
N LEU A 139 1.25 -15.40 -2.56
CA LEU A 139 1.39 -14.16 -1.80
C LEU A 139 2.80 -14.02 -1.25
N GLN A 140 3.50 -12.94 -1.61
CA GLN A 140 4.81 -12.59 -1.11
C GLN A 140 4.71 -11.59 0.03
N THR A 141 4.96 -12.02 1.26
CA THR A 141 4.90 -11.14 2.44
C THR A 141 5.95 -10.03 2.38
N ARG A 142 7.18 -10.32 1.94
CA ARG A 142 8.25 -9.31 1.88
C ARG A 142 8.04 -8.23 0.82
N GLY A 143 7.38 -8.58 -0.28
CA GLY A 143 7.04 -7.63 -1.35
C GLY A 143 5.75 -6.85 -1.10
N SER A 144 4.94 -7.29 -0.12
CA SER A 144 3.68 -6.69 0.30
C SER A 144 3.91 -5.53 1.28
N LYS A 145 2.95 -4.60 1.34
CA LYS A 145 3.00 -3.47 2.26
C LYS A 145 2.09 -3.69 3.47
N PHE A 146 2.66 -3.49 4.66
CA PHE A 146 1.95 -3.51 5.92
C PHE A 146 2.05 -2.15 6.63
N VAL A 147 1.01 -1.81 7.38
CA VAL A 147 0.96 -0.67 8.28
C VAL A 147 0.72 -1.16 9.71
N LYS A 148 1.14 -0.37 10.69
CA LYS A 148 0.87 -0.67 12.10
C LYS A 148 -0.60 -0.40 12.37
N PHE A 149 -1.28 -1.38 12.95
CA PHE A 149 -2.69 -1.27 13.31
C PHE A 149 -2.89 -1.61 14.79
N GLN A 150 -3.74 -0.83 15.45
CA GLN A 150 -4.13 -1.00 16.85
C GLN A 150 -5.57 -0.54 16.99
N GLU A 151 -6.35 -1.28 17.78
CA GLU A 151 -7.76 -0.98 18.10
C GLU A 151 -7.89 -0.45 19.54
#